data_AF-A0A963WG95-F1
#
_entry.id   AF-A0A963WG95-F1
#
_cell.length_a   1.000
_cell.length_b   1.000
_cell.length_c   1.000
_cell.angle_alpha   90.00
_cell.angle_beta   90.00
_cell.angle_gamma   90.00
#
_symmetry.space_group_name_H-M   'P 1'
#
loop_
_entity.id
_entity.type
_entity.pdbx_description
1 polymer ?
#
loop_
_entity_poly.entity_id
_entity_poly.type
_entity_poly.pdbx_seq_one_letter_code
_entity_poly.pdbx_strand_id
1 'polypeptide(L)'
;MSVSPYAAAAPDQLDEIIRLAEARLAAQLTLGLAADQRAMTMTSVFAAIAAALIGLFAVLRSDATLDLTSLALLITGFGIATGLAAWSARPVDWEIPGNEPKAWLYDIRSGDNLHNGKAAMAGHYDEMIGCNAVHITANAKTMRLAFAAILVTLLVAGIGLLF
;
A
#
# COMPACT_ATOMS: atom_id res chain seq x y z
N MET A 1 17.16 -11.68 25.90
CA MET A 1 16.07 -11.90 24.94
C MET A 1 14.82 -12.17 25.75
N SER A 2 13.73 -11.43 25.51
CA SER A 2 12.43 -11.80 26.08
C SER A 2 12.06 -13.18 25.58
N VAL A 3 11.61 -14.06 26.47
CA VAL A 3 11.13 -15.39 26.07
C VAL A 3 9.97 -15.19 25.10
N SER A 4 10.09 -15.78 23.90
CA SER A 4 9.04 -15.70 22.88
C SER A 4 7.74 -16.28 23.44
N PRO A 5 6.57 -15.63 23.23
CA PRO A 5 5.29 -16.16 23.70
C PRO A 5 4.96 -17.53 23.08
N TYR A 6 5.62 -17.89 21.98
CA TYR A 6 5.45 -19.17 21.29
C TYR A 6 6.24 -20.32 21.91
N ALA A 7 7.12 -20.07 22.90
CA ALA A 7 7.98 -21.10 23.49
C ALA A 7 7.19 -22.23 24.19
N ALA A 8 5.94 -21.97 24.59
CA ALA A 8 5.06 -22.94 25.23
C ALA A 8 4.34 -23.88 24.25
N ALA A 9 4.36 -23.58 22.94
CA ALA A 9 3.74 -24.43 21.92
C ALA A 9 4.52 -25.74 21.76
N ALA A 10 3.86 -26.83 21.39
CA ALA A 10 4.51 -28.10 21.07
C ALA A 10 5.31 -28.00 19.74
N PRO A 11 6.32 -28.86 19.51
CA PRO A 11 7.16 -28.76 18.31
C PRO A 11 6.40 -28.84 16.98
N ASP A 12 5.37 -29.69 16.91
CA ASP A 12 4.48 -29.84 15.76
C ASP A 12 3.59 -28.60 15.55
N GLN A 13 3.14 -27.98 16.65
CA GLN A 13 2.42 -26.71 16.59
C GLN A 13 3.31 -25.56 16.08
N LEU A 14 4.58 -25.51 16.51
CA LEU A 14 5.53 -24.50 16.03
C LEU A 14 5.76 -24.63 14.53
N ASP A 15 5.92 -25.85 14.02
CA ASP A 15 6.08 -26.09 12.58
C ASP A 15 4.87 -25.60 11.78
N GLU A 16 3.66 -25.87 12.27
CA GLU A 16 2.43 -25.41 11.61
C GLU A 16 2.25 -23.88 11.71
N ILE A 17 2.58 -23.27 12.86
CA ILE A 17 2.55 -21.81 13.04
C ILE A 17 3.49 -21.14 12.05
N ILE A 18 4.73 -21.62 11.94
CA ILE A 18 5.74 -21.12 11.01
C ILE A 18 5.24 -21.26 9.57
N ARG A 19 4.73 -22.45 9.20
CA ARG A 19 4.21 -22.71 7.86
C ARG A 19 3.06 -21.75 7.49
N LEU A 20 2.13 -21.51 8.41
CA LEU A 20 1.01 -20.59 8.20
C LEU A 20 1.46 -19.13 8.15
N ALA A 21 2.45 -18.74 8.95
CA ALA A 21 3.01 -17.40 8.95
C ALA A 21 3.70 -17.08 7.62
N GLU A 22 4.53 -18.01 7.10
CA GLU A 22 5.15 -17.88 5.77
C GLU A 22 4.12 -17.78 4.64
N ALA A 23 3.08 -18.63 4.69
CA ALA A 23 1.98 -18.57 3.73
C ALA A 23 1.25 -17.22 3.78
N ARG A 24 1.08 -16.65 4.97
CA ARG A 24 0.44 -15.34 5.15
C ARG A 24 1.34 -14.18 4.68
N LEU A 25 2.64 -14.20 4.94
CA LEU A 25 3.59 -13.22 4.42
C LEU A 25 3.61 -13.24 2.88
N ALA A 26 3.67 -14.42 2.26
CA ALA A 26 3.58 -14.56 0.81
C ALA A 26 2.26 -14.00 0.23
N ALA A 27 1.15 -14.25 0.92
CA ALA A 27 -0.15 -13.70 0.54
C ALA A 27 -0.20 -12.17 0.68
N GLN A 28 0.37 -11.59 1.76
CA GLN A 28 0.47 -10.15 1.95
C GLN A 28 1.32 -9.48 0.87
N LEU A 29 2.45 -10.08 0.50
CA LEU A 29 3.28 -9.60 -0.60
C LEU A 29 2.52 -9.59 -1.92
N THR A 30 1.81 -10.68 -2.24
CA THR A 30 0.99 -10.77 -3.46
C THR A 30 -0.12 -9.72 -3.46
N LEU A 31 -0.80 -9.54 -2.32
CA LEU A 31 -1.84 -8.52 -2.14
C LEU A 31 -1.27 -7.10 -2.31
N GLY A 32 -0.09 -6.84 -1.74
CA GLY A 32 0.64 -5.59 -1.86
C GLY A 32 0.95 -5.25 -3.32
N LEU A 33 1.58 -6.18 -4.03
CA LEU A 33 1.90 -6.02 -5.46
C LEU A 33 0.65 -5.76 -6.31
N ALA A 34 -0.45 -6.48 -6.06
CA ALA A 34 -1.71 -6.24 -6.75
C ALA A 34 -2.31 -4.85 -6.44
N ALA A 35 -2.18 -4.39 -5.19
CA ALA A 35 -2.61 -3.04 -4.80
C ALA A 35 -1.77 -1.95 -5.48
N ASP A 36 -0.45 -2.13 -5.56
CA ASP A 36 0.48 -1.20 -6.20
C ASP A 36 0.22 -1.11 -7.71
N GLN A 37 -0.01 -2.24 -8.40
CA GLN A 37 -0.39 -2.27 -9.81
C GLN A 37 -1.69 -1.49 -10.07
N ARG A 38 -2.70 -1.66 -9.21
CA ARG A 38 -3.95 -0.90 -9.31
C ARG A 38 -3.73 0.59 -9.07
N ALA A 39 -2.92 0.95 -8.07
CA ALA A 39 -2.61 2.34 -7.77
C ALA A 39 -1.86 3.02 -8.93
N MET A 40 -0.88 2.34 -9.54
CA MET A 40 -0.17 2.83 -10.73
C MET A 40 -1.10 2.97 -11.93
N THR A 41 -2.00 2.02 -12.15
CA THR A 41 -3.00 2.10 -13.21
C THR A 41 -3.88 3.34 -13.04
N MET A 42 -4.40 3.56 -11.83
CA MET A 42 -5.23 4.73 -11.54
C MET A 42 -4.46 6.04 -11.62
N THR A 43 -3.19 6.05 -11.21
CA THR A 43 -2.28 7.19 -11.40
C THR A 43 -2.22 7.59 -12.87
N SER A 44 -1.96 6.63 -13.76
CA SER A 44 -1.90 6.88 -15.21
C SER A 44 -3.24 7.37 -15.77
N VAL A 45 -4.36 6.78 -15.32
CA VAL A 45 -5.70 7.22 -15.74
C VAL A 45 -5.99 8.65 -15.30
N PHE A 46 -5.75 8.98 -14.03
CA PHE A 46 -5.99 10.33 -13.51
C PHE A 46 -5.06 11.37 -14.15
N ALA A 47 -3.80 11.02 -14.38
CA ALA A 47 -2.84 11.86 -15.08
C ALA A 47 -3.28 12.14 -16.52
N ALA A 48 -3.74 11.11 -17.25
CA ALA A 48 -4.22 11.25 -18.62
C ALA A 48 -5.45 12.18 -18.69
N ILE A 49 -6.40 12.01 -17.75
CA ILE A 49 -7.57 12.89 -17.66
C ILE A 49 -7.15 14.32 -17.32
N ALA A 50 -6.25 14.52 -16.35
CA ALA A 50 -5.74 15.85 -16.02
C ALA A 50 -5.07 16.52 -17.22
N ALA A 51 -4.24 15.79 -17.97
CA ALA A 51 -3.58 16.31 -19.17
C ALA A 51 -4.60 16.70 -20.26
N ALA A 52 -5.64 15.88 -20.48
CA ALA A 52 -6.71 16.19 -21.43
C ALA A 52 -7.47 17.47 -21.02
N LEU A 53 -7.79 17.63 -19.73
CA LEU A 53 -8.46 18.83 -19.20
C LEU A 53 -7.59 20.08 -19.34
N ILE A 54 -6.28 19.98 -19.11
CA ILE A 54 -5.33 21.08 -19.35
C ILE A 54 -5.33 21.48 -20.83
N GLY A 55 -5.32 20.51 -21.74
CA GLY A 55 -5.42 20.76 -23.18
C GLY A 55 -6.72 21.47 -23.55
N LEU A 56 -7.86 21.01 -23.02
CA LEU A 56 -9.16 21.66 -23.21
C LEU A 56 -9.17 23.10 -22.68
N PHE A 57 -8.62 23.33 -21.50
CA PHE A 57 -8.50 24.67 -20.91
C PHE A 57 -7.69 25.61 -21.80
N ALA A 58 -6.58 25.12 -22.38
CA ALA A 58 -5.75 25.92 -23.27
C ALA A 58 -6.46 26.34 -24.56
N VAL A 59 -7.41 25.54 -25.05
CA VAL A 59 -8.26 25.87 -26.22
C VAL A 59 -9.33 26.88 -25.84
N LEU A 60 -10.08 26.61 -24.76
CA LEU A 60 -11.24 27.42 -24.38
C LEU A 60 -10.89 28.80 -23.80
N ARG A 61 -9.69 28.99 -23.23
CA ARG A 61 -9.26 30.30 -22.69
C ARG A 61 -9.24 31.45 -23.70
N SER A 62 -9.30 31.12 -25.00
CA SER A 62 -9.35 32.12 -26.07
C SER A 62 -10.72 32.80 -26.19
N ASP A 63 -11.77 32.19 -25.61
CA ASP A 63 -13.11 32.75 -25.55
C ASP A 63 -13.34 33.44 -24.19
N ALA A 64 -13.45 34.77 -24.20
CA ALA A 64 -13.62 35.58 -23.00
C ALA A 64 -15.01 35.44 -22.35
N THR A 65 -15.95 34.74 -22.99
CA THR A 65 -17.33 34.59 -22.49
C THR A 65 -17.55 33.35 -21.63
N LEU A 66 -16.58 32.42 -21.62
CA LEU A 66 -16.71 31.16 -20.90
C LEU A 66 -16.14 31.26 -19.47
N ASP A 67 -16.94 30.90 -18.47
CA ASP A 67 -16.43 30.66 -17.12
C ASP A 67 -15.66 29.33 -17.08
N LEU A 68 -14.35 29.42 -16.86
CA LEU A 68 -13.45 28.27 -16.80
C LEU A 68 -13.18 27.78 -15.38
N THR A 69 -13.89 28.32 -14.38
CA THR A 69 -13.69 27.98 -12.95
C THR A 69 -13.93 26.49 -12.70
N SER A 70 -15.03 25.94 -13.23
CA SER A 70 -15.35 24.51 -13.11
C SER A 70 -14.29 23.61 -13.76
N LEU A 71 -13.70 24.05 -14.88
CA LEU A 71 -12.62 23.32 -15.55
C LEU A 71 -11.31 23.37 -14.76
N ALA A 72 -10.97 24.52 -14.18
CA ALA A 72 -9.80 24.66 -13.32
C ALA A 72 -9.91 23.79 -12.04
N LEU A 73 -11.12 23.69 -11.47
CA LEU A 73 -11.40 22.78 -10.35
C LEU A 73 -11.19 21.32 -10.73
N LEU A 74 -11.69 20.89 -11.90
CA LEU A 74 -11.47 19.53 -12.40
C LEU A 74 -9.98 19.20 -12.57
N ILE A 75 -9.20 20.10 -13.20
CA ILE A 75 -7.75 19.94 -13.36
C ILE A 75 -7.07 19.75 -11.99
N THR A 76 -7.43 20.60 -11.03
CA THR A 76 -6.83 20.57 -9.69
C THR A 76 -7.18 19.28 -8.96
N GLY A 77 -8.44 18.85 -8.99
CA GLY A 77 -8.89 17.63 -8.33
C GLY A 77 -8.27 16.37 -8.91
N PHE A 78 -8.22 16.24 -10.23
CA PHE A 78 -7.53 15.12 -10.89
C PHE A 78 -6.01 15.15 -10.65
N GLY A 79 -5.40 16.34 -10.57
CA GLY A 79 -3.99 16.51 -10.20
C GLY A 79 -3.70 16.01 -8.78
N ILE A 80 -4.50 16.42 -7.79
CA ILE A 80 -4.39 15.95 -6.40
C ILE A 80 -4.58 14.44 -6.33
N ALA A 81 -5.61 13.91 -7.00
CA ALA A 81 -5.90 12.48 -7.01
C ALA A 81 -4.77 11.66 -7.65
N THR A 82 -4.15 12.17 -8.72
CA THR A 82 -2.96 11.57 -9.34
C THR A 82 -1.81 11.47 -8.34
N GLY A 83 -1.51 12.57 -7.63
CA GLY A 83 -0.45 12.59 -6.62
C GLY A 83 -0.70 11.61 -5.47
N LEU A 84 -1.94 11.54 -4.97
CA LEU A 84 -2.32 10.60 -3.91
C LEU A 84 -2.26 9.13 -4.38
N ALA A 85 -2.73 8.84 -5.60
CA ALA A 85 -2.64 7.50 -6.17
C ALA A 85 -1.18 7.07 -6.34
N ALA A 86 -0.32 7.96 -6.86
CA ALA A 86 1.11 7.71 -7.01
C ALA A 86 1.79 7.47 -5.66
N TRP A 87 1.46 8.30 -4.66
CA TRP A 87 1.98 8.16 -3.30
C TRP A 87 1.57 6.83 -2.64
N SER A 88 0.38 6.32 -2.96
CA SER A 88 -0.08 5.02 -2.47
C SER A 88 0.67 3.83 -3.06
N ALA A 89 1.33 4.01 -4.21
CA ALA A 89 2.13 2.99 -4.90
C ALA A 89 3.65 3.14 -4.65
N ARG A 90 4.05 3.99 -3.70
CA ARG A 90 5.46 4.20 -3.40
C ARG A 90 6.13 2.89 -2.94
N PRO A 91 7.42 2.69 -3.23
CA PRO A 91 8.17 1.58 -2.68
C PRO A 91 8.08 1.58 -1.14
N VAL A 92 7.83 0.40 -0.57
CA VAL A 92 7.86 0.15 0.87
C VAL A 92 8.74 -1.07 1.12
N ASP A 93 9.34 -1.12 2.30
CA ASP A 93 10.12 -2.27 2.74
C ASP A 93 9.16 -3.40 3.11
N TRP A 94 8.93 -4.30 2.15
CA TRP A 94 8.09 -5.47 2.35
C TRP A 94 8.85 -6.53 3.12
N GLU A 95 8.22 -7.02 4.18
CA GLU A 95 8.70 -8.19 4.90
C GLU A 95 8.31 -9.46 4.12
N ILE A 96 9.31 -10.30 3.82
CA ILE A 96 9.17 -11.47 2.95
C ILE A 96 9.29 -12.79 3.75
N PRO A 97 8.66 -13.89 3.31
CA PRO A 97 8.80 -15.17 3.99
C PRO A 97 10.22 -15.72 3.90
N GLY A 98 10.62 -16.46 4.93
CA GLY A 98 11.93 -17.07 5.04
C GLY A 98 12.90 -16.27 5.91
N ASN A 99 14.07 -16.84 6.13
CA ASN A 99 15.16 -16.20 6.86
C ASN A 99 16.49 -16.48 6.16
N GLU A 100 17.47 -15.60 6.33
CA GLU A 100 18.80 -15.83 5.79
C GLU A 100 19.49 -16.96 6.57
N PRO A 101 20.18 -17.92 5.91
CA PRO A 101 20.88 -19.00 6.60
C PRO A 101 21.88 -18.51 7.66
N LYS A 102 22.46 -17.32 7.46
CA LYS A 102 23.40 -16.70 8.41
C LYS A 102 22.77 -16.33 9.76
N ALA A 103 21.46 -16.10 9.82
CA ALA A 103 20.75 -15.78 11.05
C ALA A 103 20.80 -16.93 12.06
N TRP A 104 20.84 -18.18 11.58
CA TRP A 104 20.93 -19.39 12.40
C TRP A 104 22.31 -19.62 13.03
N LEU A 105 23.36 -18.95 12.55
CA LEU A 105 24.73 -19.19 13.02
C LEU A 105 24.90 -18.84 14.50
N TYR A 106 24.15 -17.86 15.02
CA TYR A 106 24.18 -17.51 16.43
C TYR A 106 23.61 -18.63 17.29
N ASP A 107 22.45 -19.18 16.92
CA ASP A 107 21.77 -20.27 17.63
C ASP A 107 22.63 -21.54 17.62
N ILE A 108 23.22 -21.86 16.46
CA ILE A 108 24.14 -23.00 16.31
C ILE A 108 25.37 -22.84 17.23
N ARG A 109 25.95 -21.64 17.31
CA ARG A 109 27.16 -21.38 18.14
C ARG A 109 26.85 -21.34 19.64
N SER A 110 25.69 -20.84 20.01
CA SER A 110 25.24 -20.75 21.40
C SER A 110 24.72 -22.08 21.93
N GLY A 111 24.50 -23.07 21.06
CA GLY A 111 23.93 -24.37 21.44
C GLY A 111 22.46 -24.25 21.81
N ASP A 112 21.77 -23.23 21.31
CA ASP A 112 20.35 -23.06 21.59
C ASP A 112 19.57 -24.19 20.91
N ASN A 113 18.50 -24.65 21.55
CA ASN A 113 17.75 -25.76 21.03
C ASN A 113 16.87 -25.31 19.84
N LEU A 114 16.62 -26.21 18.89
CA LEU A 114 15.81 -25.90 17.70
C LEU A 114 14.40 -25.41 18.06
N HIS A 115 13.86 -25.86 19.19
CA HIS A 115 12.56 -25.46 19.70
C HIS A 115 12.49 -23.95 20.00
N ASN A 116 13.47 -23.43 20.72
CA ASN A 116 13.60 -22.02 21.06
C ASN A 116 13.82 -21.18 19.80
N GLY A 117 14.67 -21.64 18.88
CA GLY A 117 14.89 -20.99 17.58
C GLY A 117 13.60 -20.89 16.77
N LYS A 118 12.82 -21.97 16.67
CA LYS A 118 11.49 -21.96 16.02
C LYS A 118 10.51 -21.03 16.71
N ALA A 119 10.47 -21.02 18.04
CA ALA A 119 9.61 -20.11 18.80
C ALA A 119 10.00 -18.63 18.59
N ALA A 120 11.29 -18.32 18.52
CA ALA A 120 11.79 -16.98 18.20
C ALA A 120 11.42 -16.58 16.76
N MET A 121 11.59 -17.49 15.80
CA MET A 121 11.21 -17.27 14.40
C MET A 121 9.72 -17.03 14.24
N ALA A 122 8.86 -17.76 14.95
CA ALA A 122 7.42 -17.52 14.96
C ALA A 122 7.07 -16.10 15.45
N GLY A 123 7.77 -15.63 16.49
CA GLY A 123 7.61 -14.26 16.98
C GLY A 123 8.07 -13.20 15.97
N HIS A 124 9.20 -13.44 15.31
CA HIS A 124 9.68 -12.55 14.26
C HIS A 124 8.69 -12.46 13.09
N TYR A 125 8.11 -13.58 12.65
CA TYR A 125 7.10 -13.56 11.61
C TYR A 125 5.82 -12.83 12.02
N ASP A 126 5.40 -12.90 13.28
CA ASP A 126 4.25 -12.12 13.77
C ASP A 126 4.51 -10.61 13.67
N GLU A 127 5.71 -10.16 14.06
CA GLU A 127 6.15 -8.77 13.89
C GLU A 127 6.14 -8.34 12.42
N MET A 128 6.71 -9.16 11.53
CA MET A 128 6.76 -8.92 10.08
C MET A 128 5.36 -8.81 9.47
N ILE A 129 4.44 -9.71 9.84
CA ILE A 129 3.03 -9.68 9.40
C ILE A 129 2.35 -8.38 9.85
N GLY A 130 2.65 -7.94 11.08
CA GLY A 130 2.20 -6.67 11.64
C GLY A 130 2.69 -5.47 10.83
N CYS A 131 3.99 -5.40 10.56
CA CYS A 131 4.60 -4.35 9.73
C CYS A 131 3.96 -4.27 8.35
N ASN A 132 3.84 -5.40 7.65
CA ASN A 132 3.16 -5.47 6.35
C ASN A 132 1.70 -4.99 6.43
N ALA A 133 0.96 -5.35 7.47
CA ALA A 133 -0.44 -4.93 7.65
C ALA A 133 -0.57 -3.39 7.82
N VAL A 134 0.38 -2.76 8.50
CA VAL A 134 0.44 -1.30 8.64
C VAL A 134 0.63 -0.64 7.27
N HIS A 135 1.57 -1.13 6.45
CA HIS A 135 1.80 -0.61 5.10
C HIS A 135 0.58 -0.77 4.19
N ILE A 136 -0.04 -1.96 4.17
CA ILE A 136 -1.27 -2.22 3.40
C ILE A 136 -2.37 -1.23 3.79
N THR A 137 -2.56 -1.01 5.10
CA THR A 137 -3.61 -0.11 5.60
C THR A 137 -3.32 1.35 5.25
N ALA A 138 -2.08 1.79 5.37
CA ALA A 138 -1.67 3.15 5.03
C ALA A 138 -1.85 3.45 3.52
N ASN A 139 -1.42 2.53 2.66
CA ASN A 139 -1.57 2.66 1.20
C ASN A 139 -3.06 2.66 0.81
N ALA A 140 -3.85 1.76 1.42
CA ALA A 140 -5.31 1.71 1.19
C ALA A 140 -6.02 3.02 1.60
N LYS A 141 -5.64 3.63 2.73
CA LYS A 141 -6.18 4.93 3.16
C LYS A 141 -5.86 6.02 2.15
N THR A 142 -4.62 6.11 1.70
CA THR A 142 -4.19 7.10 0.69
C THR A 142 -4.96 6.92 -0.62
N MET A 143 -5.13 5.68 -1.08
CA MET A 143 -5.90 5.38 -2.29
C MET A 143 -7.38 5.78 -2.15
N ARG A 144 -8.00 5.55 -0.99
CA ARG A 144 -9.38 5.99 -0.72
C ARG A 144 -9.50 7.52 -0.75
N LEU A 145 -8.49 8.24 -0.24
CA LEU A 145 -8.44 9.70 -0.33
C LEU A 145 -8.32 10.18 -1.78
N ALA A 146 -7.55 9.49 -2.63
CA ALA A 146 -7.47 9.81 -4.06
C ALA A 146 -8.86 9.72 -4.73
N PHE A 147 -9.60 8.64 -4.47
CA PHE A 147 -10.96 8.49 -5.00
C PHE A 147 -11.95 9.51 -4.42
N ALA A 148 -11.86 9.78 -3.12
CA ALA A 148 -12.70 10.79 -2.48
C ALA A 148 -12.45 12.19 -3.08
N ALA A 149 -11.19 12.55 -3.35
CA ALA A 149 -10.83 13.81 -3.99
C ALA A 149 -11.49 13.94 -5.37
N ILE A 150 -11.48 12.88 -6.19
CA ILE A 150 -12.16 12.89 -7.50
C ILE A 150 -13.66 13.04 -7.32
N LEU A 151 -14.28 12.26 -6.44
CA LEU A 151 -15.73 12.28 -6.26
C LEU A 151 -16.21 13.66 -5.79
N VAL A 152 -15.52 14.27 -4.83
CA VAL A 152 -15.81 15.65 -4.38
C VAL A 152 -15.61 16.65 -5.53
N THR A 153 -14.52 16.52 -6.28
CA THR A 153 -14.24 17.43 -7.41
C THR A 153 -15.33 17.35 -8.48
N LEU A 154 -15.76 16.13 -8.85
CA LEU A 154 -16.81 15.92 -9.84
C LEU A 154 -18.15 16.50 -9.37
N LEU A 155 -18.49 16.35 -8.09
CA LEU A 155 -19.73 16.91 -7.55
C LEU A 155 -19.70 18.45 -7.56
N VAL A 156 -18.60 19.05 -7.09
CA VAL A 156 -18.48 20.52 -7.02
C VAL A 156 -18.44 21.14 -8.41
N ALA A 157 -17.63 20.60 -9.33
CA ALA A 157 -17.56 21.09 -10.70
C ALA A 157 -18.87 20.85 -11.46
N GLY A 158 -19.54 19.73 -11.22
CA GLY A 158 -20.85 19.43 -11.82
C GLY A 158 -21.93 20.41 -11.38
N ILE A 159 -21.96 20.77 -10.09
CA ILE A 159 -22.87 21.83 -9.58
C ILE A 159 -22.54 23.17 -10.21
N GLY A 160 -21.26 23.52 -10.34
CA GLY A 160 -20.81 24.76 -10.96
C GLY A 160 -21.15 24.88 -12.46
N LEU A 161 -21.50 23.79 -13.14
CA LEU A 161 -21.97 23.82 -14.54
C LEU A 161 -23.50 24.04 -14.65
N LEU A 162 -24.24 23.99 -13.54
CA LEU A 162 -25.70 24.18 -13.51
C LEU A 162 -26.12 25.63 -13.25
N PHE A 163 -25.17 26.52 -12.93
CA PHE A 163 -25.40 27.94 -12.61
C PHE A 163 -24.55 28.81 -13.53
#